data_AF-A0A376BAX6-F1
#
_entry.id   AF-A0A376BAX6-F1
#
_cell.length_a   1.000
_cell.length_b   1.000
_cell.length_c   1.000
_cell.angle_alpha   90.00
_cell.angle_beta   90.00
_cell.angle_gamma   90.00
#
_symmetry.space_group_name_H-M   'P 1'
#
loop_
_entity.id
_entity.type
_entity.pdbx_description
1 polymer ?
#
loop_
_entity_poly.entity_id
_entity_poly.type
_entity_poly.pdbx_seq_one_letter_code
_entity_poly.pdbx_strand_id
1 'polypeptide(L)'
;MSTSDTQQQVEVDSKSASAIASKLRHHPELKQRKGLFENRQVEFFKYKRFIRSLNSPEYTKLSSSNFTLYPPIESDLDAKQIFIGLIKQQLIVPCIKLHHDELKEHNLAPNKDFPQFLLSNRALLQPDEYYIWNYNPKSFMDYLIVFGICSGVLTLVCYPLWPLKMRLGVYYLSYGVLGLLLAFLILALLRLFIYLLTLPVFTTEGGFWLFPNLFEDCSVLDSFKPLYGFGDKQCYSSVKKLKKKKKRDLQNLTKKHN
;
A
#
# COMPACT_ATOMS: atom_id res chain seq x y z
N MET A 1 16.89 -48.94 39.68
CA MET A 1 17.38 -47.56 39.88
C MET A 1 17.97 -47.07 38.56
N SER A 2 17.19 -46.35 37.77
CA SER A 2 17.61 -45.43 36.68
C SER A 2 16.33 -44.92 36.03
N THR A 3 15.82 -43.83 36.57
CA THR A 3 14.73 -43.01 36.02
C THR A 3 15.24 -42.34 34.75
N SER A 4 14.68 -42.70 33.59
CA SER A 4 14.84 -41.93 32.37
C SER A 4 13.75 -40.88 32.33
N ASP A 5 14.11 -39.65 32.69
CA ASP A 5 13.29 -38.46 32.53
C ASP A 5 12.91 -38.28 31.06
N THR A 6 11.62 -38.48 30.77
CA THR A 6 11.03 -38.15 29.47
C THR A 6 10.94 -36.63 29.38
N GLN A 7 11.97 -35.99 28.81
CA GLN A 7 11.85 -34.61 28.33
C GLN A 7 10.76 -34.58 27.25
N GLN A 8 9.57 -34.08 27.58
CA GLN A 8 8.53 -33.77 26.60
C GLN A 8 9.08 -32.69 25.67
N GLN A 9 9.49 -33.08 24.46
CA GLN A 9 9.74 -32.14 23.37
C GLN A 9 8.44 -31.39 23.09
N VAL A 10 8.45 -30.07 23.23
CA VAL A 10 7.33 -29.19 22.85
C VAL A 10 7.27 -29.18 21.31
N GLU A 11 6.60 -30.18 20.74
CA GLU A 11 6.33 -30.19 19.30
C GLU A 11 5.23 -29.15 19.01
N VAL A 12 5.62 -28.08 18.32
CA VAL A 12 4.66 -27.03 17.94
C VAL A 12 3.81 -27.54 16.79
N ASP A 13 2.56 -27.89 17.11
CA ASP A 13 1.55 -28.29 16.14
C ASP A 13 1.32 -27.19 15.07
N SER A 14 0.84 -27.60 13.89
CA SER A 14 0.48 -26.74 12.74
C SER A 14 -0.46 -25.60 13.14
N LYS A 15 -1.44 -25.92 13.99
CA LYS A 15 -2.43 -24.96 14.49
C LYS A 15 -1.79 -23.95 15.46
N SER A 16 -0.94 -24.43 16.35
CA SER A 16 -0.28 -23.59 17.36
C SER A 16 0.67 -22.59 16.72
N ALA A 17 1.52 -22.99 15.78
CA ALA A 17 2.42 -22.03 15.13
C ALA A 17 1.70 -21.05 14.20
N SER A 18 0.61 -21.46 13.54
CA SER A 18 -0.26 -20.52 12.81
C SER A 18 -0.91 -19.49 13.75
N ALA A 19 -1.36 -19.92 14.93
CA ALA A 19 -1.95 -19.03 15.94
C ALA A 19 -0.90 -18.04 16.48
N ILE A 20 0.29 -18.53 16.85
CA ILE A 20 1.43 -17.72 17.30
C ILE A 20 1.81 -16.69 16.21
N ALA A 21 1.95 -17.13 14.96
CA ALA A 21 2.25 -16.25 13.84
C ALA A 21 1.19 -15.16 13.68
N SER A 22 -0.10 -15.50 13.77
CA SER A 22 -1.19 -14.53 13.64
C SER A 22 -1.17 -13.44 14.70
N LYS A 23 -0.84 -13.80 15.96
CA LYS A 23 -0.77 -12.83 17.06
C LYS A 23 0.50 -12.01 17.02
N LEU A 24 1.64 -12.63 16.73
CA LEU A 24 2.92 -11.94 16.72
C LEU A 24 3.16 -11.12 15.46
N ARG A 25 2.42 -11.37 14.36
CA ARG A 25 2.64 -10.74 13.04
C ARG A 25 2.79 -9.22 13.06
N HIS A 26 2.05 -8.55 13.93
CA HIS A 26 2.02 -7.09 14.04
C HIS A 26 2.51 -6.58 15.40
N HIS A 27 3.21 -7.43 16.17
CA HIS A 27 3.67 -7.07 17.51
C HIS A 27 4.77 -5.99 17.46
N PRO A 28 4.70 -4.93 18.30
CA PRO A 28 5.60 -3.79 18.21
C PRO A 28 7.08 -4.14 18.45
N GLU A 29 7.36 -5.14 19.29
CA GLU A 29 8.73 -5.58 19.60
C GLU A 29 9.50 -6.15 18.39
N LEU A 30 8.79 -6.64 17.36
CA LEU A 30 9.44 -7.14 16.15
C LEU A 30 10.21 -6.05 15.40
N LYS A 31 9.76 -4.77 15.52
CA LYS A 31 10.30 -3.62 14.78
C LYS A 31 10.50 -3.93 13.29
N GLN A 32 9.50 -4.60 12.71
CA GLN A 32 9.54 -5.07 11.34
C GLN A 32 9.67 -3.91 10.36
N ARG A 33 10.43 -4.14 9.29
CA ARG A 33 10.67 -3.16 8.22
C ARG A 33 10.33 -3.80 6.87
N LYS A 34 10.08 -2.95 5.88
CA LYS A 34 9.87 -3.40 4.51
C LYS A 34 11.21 -3.62 3.81
N GLY A 35 11.29 -4.71 3.07
CA GLY A 35 12.40 -5.09 2.21
C GLY A 35 11.90 -5.66 0.91
N LEU A 36 12.82 -6.02 0.03
CA LEU A 36 12.53 -6.68 -1.23
C LEU A 36 13.03 -8.12 -1.19
N PHE A 37 12.17 -9.05 -1.54
CA PHE A 37 12.50 -10.46 -1.74
C PHE A 37 11.86 -10.89 -3.05
N GLU A 38 12.66 -11.43 -3.99
CA GLU A 38 12.19 -11.84 -5.32
C GLU A 38 11.35 -10.76 -6.03
N ASN A 39 11.80 -9.49 -5.96
CA ASN A 39 11.13 -8.32 -6.52
C ASN A 39 9.75 -7.98 -5.90
N ARG A 40 9.36 -8.62 -4.79
CA ARG A 40 8.16 -8.31 -4.00
C ARG A 40 8.54 -7.57 -2.71
N GLN A 41 7.71 -6.61 -2.31
CA GLN A 41 7.82 -6.01 -0.98
C GLN A 41 7.37 -6.99 0.11
N VAL A 42 8.26 -7.24 1.06
CA VAL A 42 8.04 -8.15 2.18
C VAL A 42 8.46 -7.51 3.49
N GLU A 43 7.93 -8.02 4.59
CA GLU A 43 8.28 -7.53 5.93
C GLU A 43 9.27 -8.49 6.60
N PHE A 44 10.35 -7.92 7.11
CA PHE A 44 11.42 -8.67 7.74
C PHE A 44 11.70 -8.17 9.15
N PHE A 45 12.27 -9.05 9.98
CA PHE A 45 12.67 -8.78 11.35
C PHE A 45 13.95 -9.57 11.69
N LYS A 46 14.53 -9.28 12.86
CA LYS A 46 15.69 -10.01 13.39
C LYS A 46 15.27 -11.05 14.40
N TYR A 47 15.98 -12.17 14.48
CA TYR A 47 15.68 -13.24 15.44
C TYR A 47 15.59 -12.75 16.90
N LYS A 48 16.54 -11.92 17.37
CA LYS A 48 16.51 -11.37 18.73
C LYS A 48 15.25 -10.54 19.06
N ARG A 49 14.64 -9.94 18.04
CA ARG A 49 13.39 -9.16 18.21
C ARG A 49 12.19 -10.09 18.36
N PHE A 50 12.22 -11.23 17.66
CA PHE A 50 11.21 -12.27 17.82
C PHE A 50 11.22 -12.87 19.22
N ILE A 51 12.39 -13.23 19.75
CA ILE A 51 12.51 -13.75 21.12
C ILE A 51 12.01 -12.74 22.16
N ARG A 52 12.28 -11.44 21.98
CA ARG A 52 11.69 -10.39 22.83
C ARG A 52 10.17 -10.31 22.73
N SER A 53 9.59 -10.56 21.56
CA SER A 53 8.13 -10.58 21.39
C SER A 53 7.50 -11.80 22.06
N LEU A 54 8.21 -12.92 22.14
CA LEU A 54 7.77 -14.11 22.88
C LEU A 54 7.85 -13.92 24.40
N ASN A 55 8.86 -13.20 24.89
CA ASN A 55 8.99 -12.87 26.31
C ASN A 55 8.13 -11.66 26.73
N SER A 56 7.22 -11.20 25.87
CA SER A 56 6.36 -10.06 26.17
C SER A 56 5.22 -10.46 27.11
N PRO A 57 4.70 -9.53 27.94
CA PRO A 57 3.57 -9.83 28.83
C PRO A 57 2.29 -10.20 28.06
N GLU A 58 2.19 -9.82 26.78
CA GLU A 58 1.07 -10.20 25.92
C GLU A 58 1.08 -11.71 25.65
N TYR A 59 2.25 -12.28 25.33
CA TYR A 59 2.39 -13.70 25.08
C TYR A 59 2.18 -14.52 26.36
N THR A 60 2.70 -14.07 27.50
CA THR A 60 2.47 -14.73 28.80
C THR A 60 0.98 -14.85 29.12
N LYS A 61 0.21 -13.78 28.91
CA LYS A 61 -1.26 -13.80 29.10
C LYS A 61 -1.95 -14.79 28.16
N LEU A 62 -1.52 -14.88 26.91
CA LEU A 62 -2.06 -15.82 25.93
C LEU A 62 -1.76 -17.27 26.31
N SER A 63 -0.55 -17.53 26.80
CA SER A 63 -0.15 -18.84 27.31
C SER A 63 -0.96 -19.27 28.53
N SER A 64 -1.21 -18.36 29.49
CA SER A 64 -2.07 -18.65 30.64
C SER A 64 -3.52 -18.94 30.25
N SER A 65 -4.03 -18.28 29.20
CA SER A 65 -5.41 -18.48 28.74
C SER A 65 -5.57 -19.79 27.95
N ASN A 66 -4.62 -20.14 27.09
CA ASN A 66 -4.73 -21.29 26.18
C ASN A 66 -3.37 -21.99 26.02
N PHE A 67 -3.00 -22.83 26.99
CA PHE A 67 -1.70 -23.52 27.00
C PHE A 67 -1.50 -24.46 25.79
N THR A 68 -2.59 -25.05 25.25
CA THR A 68 -2.54 -25.95 24.09
C THR A 68 -2.11 -25.24 22.82
N LEU A 69 -2.49 -23.97 22.64
CA LEU A 69 -2.19 -23.18 21.45
C LEU A 69 -0.92 -22.33 21.62
N TYR A 70 -0.65 -21.87 22.84
CA TYR A 70 0.48 -21.02 23.16
C TYR A 70 1.30 -21.69 24.27
N PRO A 71 2.32 -22.49 23.90
CA PRO A 71 3.17 -23.16 24.88
C PRO A 71 3.88 -22.13 25.77
N PRO A 72 3.98 -22.41 27.09
CA PRO A 72 4.69 -21.55 28.03
C PRO A 72 6.19 -21.53 27.71
N ILE A 73 6.84 -20.43 28.09
CA ILE A 73 8.27 -20.21 27.83
C ILE A 73 8.95 -20.05 29.17
N GLU A 74 9.69 -21.08 29.59
CA GLU A 74 10.48 -21.06 30.82
C GLU A 74 11.96 -20.84 30.51
N SER A 75 12.42 -21.35 29.36
CA SER A 75 13.81 -21.26 28.91
C SER A 75 13.94 -20.68 27.50
N ASP A 76 15.11 -20.09 27.22
CA ASP A 76 15.52 -19.68 25.87
C ASP A 76 15.53 -20.84 24.87
N LEU A 77 15.64 -22.08 25.35
CA LEU A 77 15.55 -23.29 24.53
C LEU A 77 14.13 -23.50 24.00
N ASP A 78 13.10 -23.21 24.80
CA ASP A 78 11.69 -23.39 24.40
C ASP A 78 11.32 -22.38 23.32
N ALA A 79 11.76 -21.12 23.50
CA ALA A 79 11.58 -20.07 22.51
C ALA A 79 12.25 -20.41 21.17
N LYS A 80 13.42 -21.06 21.20
CA LYS A 80 14.09 -21.59 20.00
C LYS A 80 13.27 -22.69 19.34
N GLN A 81 12.73 -23.65 20.10
CA GLN A 81 11.90 -24.72 19.53
C GLN A 81 10.63 -24.19 18.88
N ILE A 82 9.99 -23.20 19.51
CA ILE A 82 8.83 -22.52 18.92
C ILE A 82 9.20 -21.89 17.58
N PHE A 83 10.30 -21.14 17.54
CA PHE A 83 10.75 -20.49 16.32
C PHE A 83 11.11 -21.50 15.21
N ILE A 84 11.76 -22.61 15.55
CA ILE A 84 12.02 -23.72 14.62
C ILE A 84 10.69 -24.28 14.08
N GLY A 85 9.67 -24.43 14.93
CA GLY A 85 8.32 -24.82 14.53
C GLY A 85 7.73 -23.89 13.45
N LEU A 86 7.87 -22.58 13.60
CA LEU A 86 7.42 -21.61 12.59
C LEU A 86 8.19 -21.72 11.27
N ILE A 87 9.51 -22.00 11.31
CA ILE A 87 10.32 -22.23 10.11
C ILE A 87 9.89 -23.52 9.41
N LYS A 88 9.68 -24.62 10.16
CA LYS A 88 9.22 -25.91 9.63
C LYS A 88 7.89 -25.78 8.89
N GLN A 89 7.00 -24.91 9.37
CA GLN A 89 5.70 -24.62 8.75
C GLN A 89 5.78 -23.57 7.62
N GLN A 90 6.98 -23.12 7.25
CA GLN A 90 7.21 -22.11 6.21
C GLN A 90 6.49 -20.78 6.44
N LEU A 91 6.11 -20.46 7.69
CA LEU A 91 5.49 -19.18 8.06
C LEU A 91 6.54 -18.06 8.12
N ILE A 92 7.77 -18.44 8.45
CA ILE A 92 8.94 -17.57 8.51
C ILE A 92 10.04 -18.22 7.66
N VAL A 93 10.76 -17.40 6.91
CA VAL A 93 11.80 -17.85 5.99
C VAL A 93 13.13 -17.17 6.37
N PRO A 94 14.24 -17.93 6.54
CA PRO A 94 15.55 -17.37 6.84
C PRO A 94 16.11 -16.65 5.61
N CYS A 95 16.66 -15.45 5.81
CA CYS A 95 17.12 -14.62 4.70
C CYS A 95 18.41 -13.89 5.03
N ILE A 96 19.19 -13.63 3.98
CA ILE A 96 20.43 -12.85 4.06
C ILE A 96 20.16 -11.51 3.43
N LYS A 97 20.55 -10.44 4.12
CA LYS A 97 20.53 -9.09 3.56
C LYS A 97 21.72 -8.95 2.63
N LEU A 98 21.47 -8.70 1.35
CA LEU A 98 22.54 -8.55 0.39
C LEU A 98 23.20 -7.16 0.48
N HIS A 99 24.52 -7.14 0.37
CA HIS A 99 25.31 -5.92 0.20
C HIS A 99 25.45 -5.55 -1.29
N HIS A 100 25.77 -4.29 -1.58
CA HIS A 100 25.79 -3.75 -2.95
C HIS A 100 26.63 -4.57 -3.95
N ASP A 101 27.70 -5.20 -3.46
CA ASP A 101 28.59 -6.02 -4.29
C ASP A 101 27.95 -7.38 -4.62
N GLU A 102 27.31 -8.01 -3.63
CA GLU A 102 26.60 -9.29 -3.77
C GLU A 102 25.34 -9.17 -4.65
N LEU A 103 24.72 -7.99 -4.74
CA LEU A 103 23.59 -7.76 -5.64
C LEU A 103 23.96 -8.02 -7.10
N LYS A 104 25.18 -7.63 -7.50
CA LYS A 104 25.66 -7.80 -8.88
C LYS A 104 25.90 -9.27 -9.20
N GLU A 105 26.42 -10.03 -8.25
CA GLU A 105 26.64 -11.49 -8.40
C GLU A 105 25.32 -12.24 -8.62
N HIS A 106 24.25 -11.80 -7.96
CA HIS A 106 22.92 -12.38 -8.09
C HIS A 106 22.05 -11.75 -9.19
N ASN A 107 22.61 -10.90 -10.06
CA ASN A 107 21.89 -10.20 -11.14
C ASN A 107 20.68 -9.37 -10.65
N LEU A 108 20.73 -8.84 -9.43
CA LEU A 108 19.67 -8.02 -8.85
C LEU A 108 20.00 -6.53 -8.97
N ALA A 109 19.04 -5.73 -9.40
CA ALA A 109 19.23 -4.28 -9.55
C ALA A 109 19.24 -3.59 -8.18
N PRO A 110 20.20 -2.69 -7.89
CA PRO A 110 20.26 -1.99 -6.61
C PRO A 110 19.04 -1.08 -6.44
N ASN A 111 18.32 -1.26 -5.32
CA ASN A 111 17.22 -0.39 -4.92
C ASN A 111 17.66 0.52 -3.76
N LYS A 112 17.41 1.82 -3.89
CA LYS A 112 17.78 2.84 -2.88
C LYS A 112 16.82 2.89 -1.70
N ASP A 113 15.56 2.51 -1.90
CA ASP A 113 14.49 2.69 -0.92
C ASP A 113 14.35 1.48 0.01
N PHE A 114 14.60 0.27 -0.51
CA PHE A 114 14.40 -0.99 0.23
C PHE A 114 15.60 -1.93 0.12
N PRO A 115 16.05 -2.52 1.25
CA PRO A 115 17.09 -3.54 1.21
C PRO A 115 16.59 -4.81 0.55
N GLN A 116 17.46 -5.47 -0.22
CA GLN A 116 17.16 -6.74 -0.87
C GLN A 116 17.63 -7.93 -0.03
N PHE A 117 16.84 -8.99 -0.09
CA PHE A 117 17.06 -10.22 0.64
C PHE A 117 17.11 -11.40 -0.32
N LEU A 118 17.96 -12.37 0.04
CA LEU A 118 18.06 -13.66 -0.62
C LEU A 118 17.76 -14.78 0.39
N LEU A 119 17.24 -15.89 -0.10
CA LEU A 119 16.92 -17.05 0.72
C LEU A 119 18.20 -17.65 1.34
N SER A 120 18.23 -17.83 2.66
CA SER A 120 19.34 -18.56 3.28
C SER A 120 19.10 -20.07 3.19
N ASN A 121 20.12 -20.83 2.80
CA ASN A 121 20.06 -22.30 2.82
C ASN A 121 20.19 -22.87 4.25
N ARG A 122 20.65 -22.07 5.21
CA ARG A 122 20.83 -22.50 6.62
C ARG A 122 20.22 -21.46 7.56
N ALA A 123 19.43 -21.92 8.53
CA ALA A 123 18.94 -21.11 9.63
C ALA A 123 19.87 -21.31 10.84
N LEU A 124 20.77 -20.36 11.09
CA LEU A 124 21.77 -20.47 12.16
C LEU A 124 21.22 -20.03 13.53
N LEU A 125 20.01 -19.46 13.56
CA LEU A 125 19.31 -18.96 14.75
C LEU A 125 20.16 -17.98 15.57
N GLN A 126 20.99 -17.18 14.88
CA GLN A 126 21.83 -16.18 15.53
C GLN A 126 21.02 -14.91 15.84
N PRO A 127 21.33 -14.17 16.93
CA PRO A 127 20.56 -12.98 17.35
C PRO A 127 20.33 -11.93 16.27
N ASP A 128 21.30 -11.75 15.36
CA ASP A 128 21.29 -10.71 14.33
C ASP A 128 20.90 -11.18 12.93
N GLU A 129 20.52 -12.44 12.78
CA GLU A 129 20.05 -13.02 11.52
C GLU A 129 18.65 -12.50 11.16
N TYR A 130 18.43 -12.36 9.84
CA TYR A 130 17.21 -11.78 9.28
C TYR A 130 16.23 -12.87 8.85
N TYR A 131 14.96 -12.60 9.09
CA TYR A 131 13.87 -13.49 8.76
C TYR A 131 12.72 -12.71 8.15
N ILE A 132 12.05 -13.30 7.18
CA ILE A 132 10.96 -12.70 6.44
C ILE A 132 9.67 -13.43 6.78
N TRP A 133 8.58 -12.67 6.94
CA TRP A 133 7.25 -13.24 7.06
C TRP A 133 6.77 -13.79 5.70
N ASN A 134 6.50 -15.09 5.65
CA ASN A 134 5.75 -15.73 4.57
C ASN A 134 4.29 -16.04 5.00
N TYR A 135 3.84 -15.39 6.08
CA TYR A 135 2.49 -15.51 6.59
C TYR A 135 1.77 -14.16 6.52
N ASN A 136 0.59 -14.16 5.88
CA ASN A 136 -0.29 -13.00 5.76
C ASN A 136 -1.63 -13.34 6.42
N PRO A 137 -1.89 -12.87 7.65
CA PRO A 137 -3.18 -13.08 8.29
C PRO A 137 -4.26 -12.39 7.45
N LYS A 138 -5.36 -13.09 7.19
CA LYS A 138 -6.51 -12.53 6.48
C LYS A 138 -7.18 -11.51 7.39
N SER A 139 -7.27 -10.27 6.93
CA SER A 139 -8.01 -9.22 7.64
C SER A 139 -9.49 -9.31 7.32
N PHE A 140 -10.35 -8.87 8.24
CA PHE A 140 -11.79 -8.72 7.98
C PHE A 140 -12.06 -7.85 6.75
N MET A 141 -11.21 -6.84 6.52
CA MET A 141 -11.30 -5.98 5.33
C MET A 141 -11.09 -6.76 4.03
N ASP A 142 -10.21 -7.77 4.01
CA ASP A 142 -9.98 -8.59 2.83
C ASP A 142 -11.25 -9.37 2.47
N TYR A 143 -11.94 -9.92 3.48
CA TYR A 143 -13.22 -10.60 3.29
C TYR A 143 -14.30 -9.66 2.80
N LEU A 144 -14.39 -8.44 3.34
CA LEU A 144 -15.34 -7.42 2.86
C LEU A 144 -15.07 -7.01 1.42
N ILE A 145 -13.80 -6.86 1.03
CA ILE A 145 -13.42 -6.53 -0.35
C ILE A 145 -13.86 -7.65 -1.30
N VAL A 146 -13.53 -8.90 -0.97
CA VAL A 146 -13.93 -10.06 -1.78
C VAL A 146 -15.45 -10.15 -1.87
N PHE A 147 -16.16 -10.01 -0.75
CA PHE A 147 -17.63 -10.01 -0.72
C PHE A 147 -18.22 -8.86 -1.54
N GLY A 148 -17.63 -7.67 -1.47
CA GLY A 148 -18.04 -6.50 -2.25
C GLY A 148 -17.86 -6.71 -3.76
N ILE A 149 -16.73 -7.28 -4.18
CA ILE A 149 -16.46 -7.60 -5.58
C ILE A 149 -17.46 -8.66 -6.07
N CYS A 150 -17.63 -9.76 -5.32
CA CYS A 150 -18.56 -10.83 -5.67
C CYS A 150 -20.01 -10.33 -5.77
N SER A 151 -20.46 -9.53 -4.79
CA SER A 151 -21.82 -8.96 -4.80
C SER A 151 -22.00 -7.94 -5.93
N GLY A 152 -20.99 -7.14 -6.25
CA GLY A 152 -21.01 -6.21 -7.39
C GLY A 152 -21.16 -6.94 -8.72
N VAL A 153 -20.33 -7.97 -8.95
CA VAL A 153 -20.40 -8.81 -10.17
C VAL A 153 -21.75 -9.52 -10.25
N LEU A 154 -22.22 -10.13 -9.15
CA LEU A 154 -23.51 -10.81 -9.11
C LEU A 154 -24.66 -9.85 -9.42
N THR A 155 -24.64 -8.65 -8.85
CA THR A 155 -25.65 -7.62 -9.10
C THR A 155 -25.69 -7.25 -10.58
N LEU A 156 -24.54 -7.07 -11.23
CA LEU A 156 -24.42 -6.74 -12.64
C LEU A 156 -24.88 -7.88 -13.56
N VAL A 157 -24.47 -9.12 -13.30
CA VAL A 157 -24.90 -10.29 -14.07
C VAL A 157 -26.41 -10.54 -13.93
N CYS A 158 -26.96 -10.29 -12.74
CA CYS A 158 -28.39 -10.40 -12.47
C CYS A 158 -29.22 -9.22 -12.99
N TYR A 159 -28.67 -8.29 -13.78
CA TYR A 159 -29.42 -7.20 -14.43
C TYR A 159 -30.76 -7.65 -15.09
N PRO A 160 -30.83 -8.82 -15.78
CA PRO A 160 -32.09 -9.32 -16.34
C PRO A 160 -33.19 -9.60 -15.31
N LEU A 161 -32.84 -9.79 -14.04
CA LEU A 161 -33.76 -10.07 -12.93
C LEU A 161 -34.16 -8.80 -12.15
N TRP A 162 -33.58 -7.64 -12.44
CA TRP A 162 -33.83 -6.42 -11.67
C TRP A 162 -35.29 -5.95 -11.82
N PRO A 163 -35.88 -5.32 -10.80
CA PRO A 163 -37.21 -4.72 -10.92
C PRO A 163 -37.22 -3.58 -11.94
N LEU A 164 -38.37 -3.38 -12.61
CA LEU A 164 -38.52 -2.40 -13.68
C LEU A 164 -38.05 -0.99 -13.28
N LYS A 165 -38.35 -0.56 -12.05
CA LYS A 165 -37.95 0.76 -11.51
C LYS A 165 -36.44 0.98 -11.50
N MET A 166 -35.65 -0.05 -11.16
CA MET A 166 -34.19 0.07 -11.13
C MET A 166 -33.60 0.13 -12.55
N ARG A 167 -34.16 -0.65 -13.49
CA ARG A 167 -33.75 -0.59 -14.91
C ARG A 167 -33.99 0.79 -15.50
N LEU A 168 -35.13 1.40 -15.19
CA LEU A 168 -35.42 2.79 -15.57
C LEU A 168 -34.40 3.76 -14.97
N GLY A 169 -34.03 3.58 -13.70
CA GLY A 169 -32.98 4.39 -13.07
C GLY A 169 -31.64 4.31 -13.83
N VAL A 170 -31.19 3.11 -14.18
CA VAL A 170 -29.96 2.91 -14.97
C VAL A 170 -30.08 3.53 -16.36
N TYR A 171 -31.24 3.38 -17.01
CA TYR A 171 -31.53 4.00 -18.30
C TYR A 171 -31.39 5.51 -18.25
N TYR A 172 -32.06 6.18 -17.31
CA TYR A 172 -31.97 7.64 -17.18
C TYR A 172 -30.58 8.10 -16.74
N LEU A 173 -29.89 7.34 -15.89
CA LEU A 173 -28.50 7.62 -15.54
C LEU A 173 -27.59 7.56 -16.77
N SER A 174 -27.77 6.56 -17.64
CA SER A 174 -27.04 6.42 -18.90
C SER A 174 -27.28 7.62 -19.83
N TYR A 175 -28.54 8.05 -20.00
CA TYR A 175 -28.87 9.26 -20.75
C TYR A 175 -28.30 10.53 -20.10
N GLY A 176 -28.25 10.60 -18.77
CA GLY A 176 -27.62 11.69 -18.04
C GLY A 176 -26.12 11.77 -18.30
N VAL A 177 -25.42 10.65 -18.23
CA VAL A 177 -23.98 10.58 -18.56
C VAL A 177 -23.74 10.89 -20.03
N LEU A 178 -24.58 10.39 -20.93
CA LEU A 178 -24.50 10.70 -22.37
C LEU A 178 -24.71 12.19 -22.64
N GLY A 179 -25.69 12.81 -21.98
CA GLY A 179 -25.96 14.24 -22.06
C GLY A 179 -24.81 15.08 -21.51
N LEU A 180 -24.22 14.66 -20.38
CA LEU A 180 -23.02 15.28 -19.83
C LEU A 180 -21.84 15.19 -20.80
N LEU A 181 -21.59 14.01 -21.39
CA LEU A 181 -20.55 13.83 -22.40
C LEU A 181 -20.78 14.72 -23.62
N LEU A 182 -22.02 14.79 -24.12
CA LEU A 182 -22.37 15.64 -25.25
C LEU A 182 -22.20 17.12 -24.91
N ALA A 183 -22.55 17.55 -23.70
CA ALA A 183 -22.33 18.92 -23.24
C ALA A 183 -20.83 19.26 -23.20
N PHE A 184 -19.97 18.37 -22.72
CA PHE A 184 -18.51 18.54 -22.77
C PHE A 184 -17.99 18.61 -24.22
N LEU A 185 -18.53 17.80 -25.13
CA LEU A 185 -18.16 17.83 -26.54
C LEU A 185 -18.56 19.16 -27.21
N ILE A 186 -19.79 19.62 -26.99
CA ILE A 186 -20.27 20.91 -27.49
C ILE A 186 -19.41 22.05 -26.94
N LEU A 187 -19.07 22.02 -25.64
CA LEU A 187 -18.21 23.02 -25.02
C LEU A 187 -16.81 23.03 -25.66
N ALA A 188 -16.25 21.86 -25.94
CA ALA A 188 -14.96 21.74 -26.61
C ALA A 188 -15.00 22.30 -28.06
N LEU A 189 -16.07 22.04 -28.81
CA LEU A 189 -16.26 22.59 -30.16
C LEU A 189 -16.47 24.10 -30.15
N LEU A 190 -17.32 24.62 -29.24
CA LEU A 190 -17.52 26.06 -29.07
C LEU A 190 -16.20 26.76 -28.72
N ARG A 191 -15.43 26.19 -27.80
CA ARG A 191 -14.10 26.66 -27.43
C ARG A 191 -13.17 26.74 -28.65
N LEU A 192 -13.13 25.68 -29.46
CA LEU A 192 -12.30 25.64 -30.68
C LEU A 192 -12.75 26.68 -31.70
N PHE A 193 -14.05 26.81 -31.93
CA PHE A 193 -14.60 27.75 -32.90
C PHE A 193 -14.29 29.20 -32.51
N ILE A 194 -14.52 29.58 -31.24
CA ILE A 194 -14.21 30.93 -30.75
C ILE A 194 -12.71 31.21 -30.83
N TYR A 195 -11.87 30.24 -30.48
CA TYR A 195 -10.43 30.39 -30.59
C TYR A 195 -10.00 30.66 -32.04
N LEU A 196 -10.50 29.88 -33.01
CA LEU A 196 -10.20 30.07 -34.43
C LEU A 196 -10.66 31.44 -34.96
N LEU A 197 -11.84 31.92 -34.55
CA LEU A 197 -12.34 33.23 -34.95
C LEU A 197 -11.54 34.39 -34.35
N THR A 198 -11.06 34.24 -33.11
CA THR A 198 -10.34 35.31 -32.39
C THR A 198 -8.85 35.32 -32.68
N LEU A 199 -8.27 34.21 -33.13
CA LEU A 199 -6.86 34.10 -33.48
C LEU A 199 -6.35 35.16 -34.49
N PRO A 200 -7.04 35.45 -35.62
CA PRO A 200 -6.57 36.47 -36.57
C PRO A 200 -6.68 37.90 -36.02
N VAL A 201 -7.53 38.14 -35.01
CA VAL A 201 -7.74 39.49 -34.42
C VAL A 201 -6.79 39.75 -33.27
N PHE A 202 -6.47 38.73 -32.46
CA PHE A 202 -5.73 38.86 -31.19
C PHE A 202 -4.38 38.14 -31.21
N THR A 203 -3.65 38.21 -32.33
CA THR A 203 -2.39 37.48 -32.55
C THR A 203 -1.29 37.84 -31.53
N THR A 204 -1.31 39.04 -30.95
CA THR A 204 -0.27 39.52 -30.01
C THR A 204 -0.41 38.99 -28.58
N GLU A 205 -1.62 38.64 -28.13
CA GLU A 205 -1.88 38.19 -26.74
C GLU A 205 -2.20 36.69 -26.63
N GLY A 206 -2.31 36.01 -27.78
CA GLY A 206 -2.83 34.65 -27.89
C GLY A 206 -4.35 34.66 -27.96
N GLY A 207 -4.92 33.86 -28.87
CA GLY A 207 -6.38 33.82 -29.13
C GLY A 207 -7.22 33.64 -27.86
N PHE A 208 -8.49 34.02 -27.94
CA PHE A 208 -9.42 33.94 -26.82
C PHE A 208 -9.73 32.47 -26.51
N TRP A 209 -9.56 32.10 -25.24
CA TRP A 209 -9.87 30.78 -24.74
C TRP A 209 -11.08 30.84 -23.80
N LEU A 210 -12.17 30.19 -24.20
CA LEU A 210 -13.29 29.91 -23.30
C LEU A 210 -12.93 28.71 -22.39
N PHE A 211 -13.06 28.88 -21.07
CA PHE A 211 -12.61 27.92 -20.05
C PHE A 211 -11.17 27.39 -20.29
N PRO A 212 -10.13 28.22 -20.07
CA PRO A 212 -8.74 27.82 -20.28
C PRO A 212 -8.35 26.53 -19.53
N ASN A 213 -8.94 26.29 -18.35
CA ASN A 213 -8.56 25.20 -17.44
C ASN A 213 -9.36 23.89 -17.67
N LEU A 214 -10.25 23.82 -18.67
CA LEU A 214 -11.15 22.68 -18.85
C LEU A 214 -10.43 21.34 -19.06
N PHE A 215 -9.24 21.36 -19.68
CA PHE A 215 -8.41 20.17 -19.95
C PHE A 215 -7.09 20.17 -19.15
N GLU A 216 -6.93 21.06 -18.16
CA GLU A 216 -5.77 21.03 -17.27
C GLU A 216 -6.03 20.08 -16.09
N ASP A 217 -4.96 19.52 -15.51
CA ASP A 217 -4.99 18.62 -14.34
C ASP A 217 -5.45 19.35 -13.06
N CYS A 218 -6.73 19.68 -13.01
CA CYS A 218 -7.37 20.48 -11.97
C CYS A 218 -8.60 19.76 -11.42
N SER A 219 -9.06 20.17 -10.24
CA SER A 219 -10.34 19.70 -9.70
C SER A 219 -11.49 20.15 -10.62
N VAL A 220 -12.59 19.39 -10.66
CA VAL A 220 -13.75 19.65 -11.53
C VAL A 220 -14.26 21.09 -11.38
N LEU A 221 -14.27 21.65 -10.16
CA LEU A 221 -14.72 23.03 -9.92
C LEU A 221 -13.72 24.09 -10.40
N ASP A 222 -12.43 23.77 -10.39
CA ASP A 222 -11.37 24.67 -10.85
C ASP A 222 -11.25 24.65 -12.38
N SER A 223 -11.66 23.57 -13.05
CA SER A 223 -11.70 23.48 -14.52
C SER A 223 -12.63 24.51 -15.16
N PHE A 224 -13.68 24.95 -14.45
CA PHE A 224 -14.64 25.96 -14.94
C PHE A 224 -14.30 27.41 -14.53
N LYS A 225 -13.12 27.65 -13.96
CA LYS A 225 -12.68 29.00 -13.55
C LYS A 225 -11.23 29.24 -14.01
N PRO A 226 -10.91 30.38 -14.64
CA PRO A 226 -11.80 31.48 -15.05
C PRO A 226 -12.68 31.09 -16.25
N LEU A 227 -13.77 31.83 -16.49
CA LEU A 227 -14.68 31.58 -17.62
C LEU A 227 -14.02 31.84 -18.98
N TYR A 228 -13.08 32.79 -19.04
CA TYR A 228 -12.34 33.13 -20.24
C TYR A 228 -10.89 33.49 -19.90
N GLY A 229 -10.01 33.44 -20.90
CA GLY A 229 -8.64 33.92 -20.79
C GLY A 229 -8.03 34.20 -22.17
N PHE A 230 -6.95 34.98 -22.18
CA PHE A 230 -6.15 35.24 -23.39
C PHE A 230 -4.79 34.57 -23.24
N GLY A 231 -4.47 33.69 -24.19
CA GLY A 231 -3.26 32.86 -24.17
C GLY A 231 -3.07 32.06 -22.87
N ASP A 232 -1.81 31.73 -22.55
CA ASP A 232 -1.46 30.82 -21.45
C ASP A 232 -1.36 31.49 -20.07
N LYS A 233 -1.49 32.82 -20.00
CA LYS A 233 -1.25 33.59 -18.76
C LYS A 233 -2.30 33.27 -17.68
N GLN A 234 -3.51 32.90 -18.10
CA GLN A 234 -4.66 32.66 -17.21
C GLN A 234 -4.91 31.17 -16.90
N CYS A 235 -4.10 30.27 -17.47
CA CYS A 235 -4.16 28.85 -17.19
C CYS A 235 -3.76 28.54 -15.73
N TYR A 236 -4.38 27.53 -15.11
CA TYR A 236 -4.15 27.11 -13.72
C TYR A 236 -2.67 26.84 -13.46
N SER A 237 -1.99 26.16 -14.40
CA SER A 237 -0.56 25.85 -14.29
C SER A 237 0.32 27.11 -14.21
N SER A 238 0.04 28.12 -15.03
CA SER A 238 0.71 29.43 -15.02
C SER A 238 0.44 30.21 -13.73
N VAL A 239 -0.82 30.28 -13.29
CA VAL A 239 -1.21 30.95 -12.04
C VAL A 239 -0.56 30.27 -10.82
N LYS A 240 -0.51 28.94 -10.80
CA LYS A 240 0.14 28.16 -9.73
C LYS A 240 1.65 28.42 -9.67
N LYS A 241 2.33 28.48 -10.82
CA LYS A 241 3.76 28.85 -10.91
C LYS A 241 4.01 30.25 -10.36
N LEU A 242 3.19 31.23 -10.72
CA LEU A 242 3.28 32.61 -10.22
C LEU A 242 3.09 32.70 -8.70
N LYS A 243 2.08 32.01 -8.15
CA LYS A 243 1.87 31.95 -6.69
C LYS A 243 3.06 31.32 -5.96
N LYS A 244 3.62 30.23 -6.50
CA LYS A 244 4.81 29.55 -5.92
C LYS A 244 6.04 30.46 -5.95
N LYS A 245 6.24 31.21 -7.04
CA LYS A 245 7.32 32.20 -7.15
C LYS A 245 7.17 33.30 -6.11
N LYS A 246 5.99 33.93 -6.02
CA LYS A 246 5.69 34.98 -5.02
C LYS A 246 5.91 34.51 -3.57
N LYS A 247 5.53 33.26 -3.25
CA LYS A 247 5.77 32.68 -1.92
C LYS A 247 7.27 32.49 -1.63
N ARG A 248 8.06 32.06 -2.61
CA ARG A 248 9.52 31.95 -2.48
C ARG A 248 10.17 33.32 -2.32
N ASP A 249 9.75 34.30 -3.11
CA ASP A 249 10.26 35.67 -3.03
C ASP A 249 9.96 36.29 -1.66
N LEU A 250 8.75 36.08 -1.13
CA LEU A 250 8.38 36.51 0.22
C LEU A 250 9.23 35.83 1.31
N GLN A 251 9.48 34.52 1.19
CA GLN A 251 10.34 33.78 2.13
C GLN A 251 11.80 34.25 2.09
N ASN A 252 12.30 34.58 0.90
CA ASN A 252 13.64 35.13 0.73
C ASN A 252 13.76 36.53 1.33
N LEU A 253 12.73 37.36 1.19
CA LEU A 253 12.66 38.68 1.84
C LEU A 253 12.64 38.57 3.37
N THR A 254 11.84 37.65 3.94
CA THR A 254 11.80 37.44 5.41
C THR A 254 13.11 36.89 5.96
N LYS A 255 13.82 36.04 5.20
CA LYS A 255 15.14 35.53 5.60
C LYS A 255 16.26 36.56 5.54
N LYS A 256 16.09 37.63 4.77
CA LYS A 256 17.07 38.71 4.65
C LYS A 256 16.93 39.75 5.77
N HIS A 257 15.79 39.77 6.47
CA HIS A 257 15.48 40.71 7.56
C HIS A 257 15.66 40.13 8.98
N ASN A 258 16.01 38.85 9.11
CA ASN A 258 16.43 38.18 10.34
C ASN A 258 17.91 37.85 10.27
#